data_AF-A0A3R7AKQ6-F1
#
_entry.id   AF-A0A3R7AKQ6-F1
#
_cell.length_a   1.000
_cell.length_b   1.000
_cell.length_c   1.000
_cell.angle_alpha   90.00
_cell.angle_beta   90.00
_cell.angle_gamma   90.00
#
_symmetry.space_group_name_H-M   'P 1'
#
loop_
_entity.id
_entity.type
_entity.pdbx_description
1 polymer ?
#
loop_
_entity_poly.entity_id
_entity_poly.type
_entity_poly.pdbx_seq_one_letter_code
_entity_poly.pdbx_strand_id
1 'polypeptide(L)' 'MGTGIDYDKVGLKAGLEIHQQLDTRTKLFCKCPTTLRDNKDSTYSFIRYLRASKSEMGEVDRAAREEES' A
#
# COMPACT_ATOMS: atom_id res chain seq x y z
N MET A 1 -43.00 -1.95 -14.26
CA MET A 1 -41.92 -1.66 -15.21
C MET A 1 -40.62 -1.63 -14.42
N GLY A 2 -39.76 -2.63 -14.61
CA GLY A 2 -38.51 -2.75 -13.87
C GLY A 2 -37.50 -1.71 -14.35
N THR A 3 -37.26 -0.68 -13.56
CA THR A 3 -36.21 0.33 -13.79
C THR A 3 -34.93 -0.08 -13.07
N GLY A 4 -34.47 -1.31 -13.32
CA GLY A 4 -33.19 -1.82 -12.82
C GLY A 4 -32.20 -1.93 -13.97
N ILE A 5 -30.95 -1.52 -13.74
CA ILE A 5 -29.87 -1.73 -14.71
C ILE A 5 -29.61 -3.24 -14.80
N ASP A 6 -29.58 -3.75 -16.03
CA ASP A 6 -29.18 -5.12 -16.32
C ASP A 6 -27.65 -5.19 -16.29
N TYR A 7 -27.10 -5.59 -15.14
CA TYR A 7 -25.66 -5.59 -14.89
C TYR A 7 -24.88 -6.55 -15.79
N ASP A 8 -25.51 -7.64 -16.24
CA ASP A 8 -24.92 -8.61 -17.17
C ASP A 8 -24.79 -8.00 -18.56
N LYS A 9 -25.82 -7.29 -19.04
CA LYS A 9 -25.77 -6.61 -20.36
C LYS A 9 -24.74 -5.47 -20.40
N VAL A 10 -24.52 -4.76 -19.30
CA VAL A 10 -23.50 -3.70 -19.23
C VAL A 10 -22.11 -4.24 -18.93
N GLY A 11 -21.96 -5.55 -18.72
CA GLY A 11 -20.67 -6.20 -18.48
C GLY A 11 -19.98 -5.75 -17.20
N LEU A 12 -20.75 -5.52 -16.13
CA LEU A 12 -20.19 -5.05 -14.86
C LEU A 12 -19.14 -6.03 -14.32
N LYS A 13 -17.95 -5.51 -14.00
CA LYS A 13 -16.90 -6.23 -13.28
C LYS A 13 -16.55 -5.44 -12.03
N ALA A 14 -16.63 -6.08 -10.86
CA ALA A 14 -16.34 -5.48 -9.58
C ALA A 14 -15.39 -6.36 -8.76
N GLY A 15 -14.54 -5.73 -7.95
CA GLY A 15 -13.65 -6.38 -7.00
C GLY A 15 -13.69 -5.68 -5.64
N LEU A 16 -13.43 -6.43 -4.58
CA LEU A 16 -13.36 -5.92 -3.21
C LEU A 16 -11.96 -6.19 -2.65
N GLU A 17 -11.37 -5.18 -2.02
CA GLU A 17 -10.10 -5.28 -1.31
C GLU A 17 -10.29 -4.82 0.14
N ILE A 18 -9.84 -5.62 1.11
CA ILE A 18 -10.03 -5.36 2.54
C ILE A 18 -8.66 -5.42 3.23
N HIS A 19 -8.27 -4.32 3.87
CA HIS A 19 -7.08 -4.26 4.72
C HIS A 19 -7.49 -4.18 6.20
N GLN A 20 -6.97 -5.08 7.02
CA GLN A 20 -7.24 -5.13 8.47
C GLN A 20 -5.93 -5.23 9.25
N GLN A 21 -5.73 -4.35 10.22
CA GLN A 21 -4.64 -4.47 11.17
C GLN A 21 -4.97 -5.54 12.23
N LEU A 22 -3.99 -6.39 12.55
CA LEU A 22 -4.11 -7.38 13.62
C LEU A 22 -3.69 -6.78 14.95
N ASP A 23 -4.46 -7.03 16.01
CA ASP A 23 -4.10 -6.66 17.38
C ASP A 23 -3.18 -7.73 18.00
N THR A 24 -2.00 -7.89 17.41
CA THR A 24 -0.96 -8.79 17.93
C THR A 24 -0.12 -8.06 18.98
N ARG A 25 0.45 -8.81 19.93
CA ARG A 25 1.37 -8.25 20.94
C ARG A 25 2.62 -7.62 20.31
N THR A 26 3.09 -8.15 19.18
CA THR A 26 4.29 -7.66 18.47
C THR A 26 4.04 -7.52 16.98
N LYS A 27 4.84 -6.68 16.30
CA LYS A 27 4.83 -6.53 14.84
C LYS A 27 5.18 -7.84 14.13
N LEU A 28 4.85 -7.93 12.84
CA LEU A 28 5.00 -9.15 12.04
C LEU A 28 6.46 -9.62 11.89
N PHE A 29 7.41 -8.69 11.71
CA PHE A 29 8.81 -8.99 11.44
C PHE A 29 9.78 -8.54 12.55
N CYS A 30 9.27 -8.10 13.70
CA CYS A 30 10.10 -7.78 14.87
C CYS A 30 9.31 -7.89 16.18
N LYS A 31 10.02 -7.96 17.31
CA LYS A 31 9.40 -8.09 18.64
C LYS A 31 8.87 -6.76 19.23
N CYS A 32 8.84 -5.68 18.46
CA CYS A 32 8.32 -4.39 18.91
C CYS A 32 6.79 -4.45 19.11
N PRO A 33 6.22 -3.71 20.08
CA PRO A 33 4.76 -3.60 20.21
C PRO A 33 4.13 -2.93 18.99
N THR A 34 2.83 -3.19 18.78
CA THR A 34 1.99 -2.65 17.69
C THR A 34 1.33 -1.32 18.03
N THR A 35 1.62 -0.77 19.21
CA THR A 35 1.13 0.54 19.66
C THR A 35 1.66 1.66 18.75
N LEU A 36 0.76 2.54 18.30
CA LEU A 36 1.12 3.75 17.58
C LEU A 36 1.83 4.74 18.52
N ARG A 37 2.80 5.48 17.98
CA ARG A 37 3.56 6.53 18.67
C ARG A 37 3.60 7.78 17.80
N ASP A 38 3.51 8.97 18.39
CA ASP A 38 3.63 10.22 17.66
C ASP A 38 5.10 10.43 17.23
N ASN A 39 5.30 10.98 16.03
CA ASN A 39 6.63 11.29 15.52
C ASN A 39 7.39 12.27 16.43
N LYS A 40 6.69 13.18 17.13
CA LYS A 40 7.27 14.14 18.08
C LYS A 40 8.03 13.47 19.22
N ASP A 41 7.65 12.24 19.57
CA ASP A 41 8.27 11.49 20.65
C ASP A 41 9.56 10.80 20.20
N SER A 42 9.93 10.84 18.91
CA SER A 42 11.08 10.11 18.38
C SER A 42 12.40 10.55 19.03
N THR A 43 13.25 9.58 19.36
CA THR A 43 14.57 9.85 19.98
C THR A 43 15.61 10.29 18.95
N TYR A 44 15.41 9.97 17.67
CA TYR A 44 16.35 10.30 16.59
C TYR A 44 15.64 10.36 15.24
N SER A 45 16.23 11.09 14.29
CA SER A 45 15.77 11.21 12.90
C SER A 45 16.92 10.97 11.93
N PHE A 46 16.63 10.31 10.80
CA PHE A 46 17.60 10.06 9.74
C PHE A 46 16.94 10.13 8.37
N ILE A 47 17.75 10.39 7.34
CA ILE A 47 17.30 10.62 5.97
C ILE A 47 17.64 9.39 5.12
N ARG A 48 16.72 8.99 4.24
CA ARG A 48 16.92 7.93 3.25
C ARG A 48 16.39 8.38 1.90
N TYR A 49 16.95 7.80 0.84
CA TYR A 49 16.49 7.97 -0.53
C TYR A 49 16.05 6.60 -1.06
N LEU A 50 14.84 6.52 -1.61
CA LEU A 50 14.41 5.37 -2.40
C LEU A 50 14.91 5.55 -3.84
N ARG A 51 15.26 4.45 -4.50
CA ARG A 51 15.70 4.47 -5.90
C ARG A 51 14.88 3.51 -6.73
N ALA A 52 14.48 3.95 -7.92
CA ALA A 52 13.70 3.12 -8.81
C ALA A 52 14.57 1.94 -9.30
N SER A 53 14.07 0.72 -9.10
CA SER A 53 14.81 -0.49 -9.49
C SER A 53 14.51 -0.87 -10.93
N LYS A 54 15.53 -1.40 -11.62
CA LYS A 54 15.36 -1.97 -12.95
C LYS A 54 14.79 -3.38 -12.84
N SER A 55 13.85 -3.72 -13.71
CA SER A 55 13.37 -5.07 -13.93
C SER A 55 14.49 -5.93 -14.55
N GLU A 56 14.24 -7.23 -14.65
CA GLU A 56 15.14 -8.18 -15.34
C GLU A 56 15.49 -7.72 -16.76
N MET A 57 14.55 -7.08 -17.46
CA MET A 57 14.75 -6.55 -18.82
C MET A 57 15.38 -5.14 -18.84
N GLY A 58 15.80 -4.62 -17.69
CA GLY A 58 16.44 -3.31 -17.56
C GLY A 58 15.46 -2.12 -17.53
N GLU A 59 14.16 -2.37 -17.60
CA GLU A 59 13.11 -1.35 -17.60
C GLU A 59 12.82 -0.86 -16.18
N VAL A 60 12.48 0.41 -16.02
CA VAL A 60 12.11 0.97 -14.71
C VAL A 60 10.64 1.34 -14.75
N ASP A 61 9.92 0.95 -13.70
CA ASP A 61 8.51 1.32 -13.54
C ASP A 61 8.34 2.84 -13.59
N ARG A 62 7.35 3.29 -14.35
CA ARG A 62 7.12 4.71 -14.58
C ARG A 62 6.74 5.42 -13.27
N ALA A 63 5.87 4.83 -12.46
CA ALA A 63 5.45 5.45 -11.20
C ALA A 63 6.64 5.53 -10.23
N ALA A 64 7.42 4.47 -10.10
CA ALA A 64 8.62 4.47 -9.25
C ALA A 64 9.67 5.50 -9.70
N ARG A 65 9.79 5.77 -11.01
CA ARG A 65 10.72 6.77 -11.56
C ARG A 65 10.28 8.21 -11.22
N GLU A 66 8.99 8.50 -11.31
CA GLU A 66 8.46 9.83 -10.98
C GLU A 66 8.62 10.14 -9.48
N GLU A 67 8.40 9.16 -8.61
CA GLU A 67 8.56 9.30 -7.14
C GLU A 67 10.04 9.39 -6.68
N GLU A 68 11.01 9.11 -7.57
CA GLU A 68 12.45 9.26 -7.29
C GLU A 68 12.97 10.69 -7.55
N SER A 69 12.26 11.49 -8.36
CA SER A 69 12.72 12.80 -8.86
C SER A 69 12.53 13.98 -7.89
#